data_AF-A0A842TJB4-F1
#
_entry.id   AF-A0A842TJB4-F1
#
_cell.length_a   1.000
_cell.length_b   1.000
_cell.length_c   1.000
_cell.angle_alpha   90.00
_cell.angle_beta   90.00
_cell.angle_gamma   90.00
#
_symmetry.space_group_name_H-M   'P 1'
#
loop_
_entity.id
_entity.type
_entity.pdbx_description
1 polymer ?
#
loop_
_entity_poly.entity_id
_entity_poly.type
_entity_poly.pdbx_seq_one_letter_code
_entity_poly.pdbx_strand_id
1 'polypeptide(L)'
;MGFAINGEDGSESMDFNISYLTSNSPAIGDIDSNGWLDIVTANEYGWVVSATGYDKIGTHANELWEIDLGDEIFSSPSLGDLDGDGKLEIVIGCYDNRTYALNGEDGPVAWNYTTGGSMHSSPVIADLDADGKLELVVGSFDKNIYVLNPSISGNQIAWQALSGDSSFKRCKFLEITPITNPIPGFPITFVISGIIAVIIVMKKKPKLLN
;
A
#
# COMPACT_ATOMS: atom_id res chain seq x y z
N MET A 1 1.34 -14.48 -18.48
CA MET A 1 2.51 -13.94 -19.19
C MET A 1 2.49 -12.43 -19.07
N GLY A 2 3.43 -11.89 -18.30
CA GLY A 2 3.79 -10.47 -18.28
C GLY A 2 4.98 -10.25 -19.22
N PHE A 3 5.11 -9.05 -19.75
CA PHE A 3 6.21 -8.67 -20.64
C PHE A 3 6.91 -7.44 -20.07
N ALA A 4 8.23 -7.47 -20.03
CA ALA A 4 9.04 -6.29 -19.77
C ALA A 4 9.40 -5.63 -21.11
N ILE A 5 9.30 -4.31 -21.18
CA ILE A 5 9.71 -3.52 -22.35
C ILE A 5 10.90 -2.63 -21.97
N ASN A 6 11.86 -2.48 -22.88
CA ASN A 6 12.95 -1.54 -22.72
C ASN A 6 12.40 -0.10 -22.76
N GLY A 7 12.69 0.69 -21.72
CA GLY A 7 12.24 2.07 -21.62
C GLY A 7 12.90 3.05 -22.62
N GLU A 8 14.04 2.69 -23.21
CA GLU A 8 14.75 3.54 -24.18
C GLU A 8 14.21 3.41 -25.60
N ASP A 9 13.93 2.19 -26.05
CA ASP A 9 13.58 1.90 -27.46
C ASP A 9 12.24 1.16 -27.64
N GLY A 10 11.56 0.78 -26.55
CA GLY A 10 10.28 0.07 -26.58
C GLY A 10 10.36 -1.37 -27.08
N SER A 11 11.57 -1.91 -27.22
CA SER A 11 11.76 -3.32 -27.59
C SER A 11 11.30 -4.23 -26.45
N GLU A 12 10.73 -5.39 -26.80
CA GLU A 12 10.41 -6.42 -25.83
C GLU A 12 11.71 -6.96 -25.22
N SER A 13 11.82 -6.91 -23.89
CA SER A 13 13.01 -7.33 -23.16
C SER A 13 12.88 -8.75 -22.60
N MET A 14 11.70 -9.17 -22.12
CA MET A 14 11.46 -10.54 -21.66
C MET A 14 9.97 -10.85 -21.47
N ASP A 15 9.60 -12.11 -21.67
CA ASP A 15 8.39 -12.74 -21.10
C ASP A 15 8.72 -13.26 -19.70
N PHE A 16 8.12 -12.71 -18.66
CA PHE A 16 8.15 -13.34 -17.34
C PHE A 16 6.82 -14.01 -17.08
N ASN A 17 6.88 -15.27 -16.68
CA ASN A 17 5.68 -16.05 -16.47
C ASN A 17 5.10 -15.74 -15.09
N ILE A 18 4.42 -14.61 -14.97
CA ILE A 18 3.36 -14.50 -13.98
C ILE A 18 2.30 -15.49 -14.45
N SER A 19 2.33 -16.66 -13.81
CA SER A 19 1.63 -17.87 -14.25
C SER A 19 0.13 -17.68 -14.40
N TYR A 20 -0.42 -16.58 -13.88
CA TYR A 20 -1.83 -16.30 -13.81
C TYR A 20 -2.11 -14.79 -13.94
N LEU A 21 -3.35 -14.46 -14.29
CA LEU A 21 -3.81 -13.10 -14.59
C LEU A 21 -3.53 -12.15 -13.42
N THR A 22 -2.82 -11.06 -13.70
CA THR A 22 -2.74 -9.92 -12.79
C THR A 22 -3.96 -9.03 -13.04
N SER A 23 -4.70 -8.67 -12.00
CA SER A 23 -5.83 -7.73 -12.09
C SER A 23 -5.55 -6.38 -11.42
N ASN A 24 -4.32 -6.22 -10.92
CA ASN A 24 -3.83 -5.01 -10.27
C ASN A 24 -2.83 -4.24 -11.15
N SER A 25 -2.58 -2.98 -10.78
CA SER A 25 -1.54 -2.17 -11.41
C SER A 25 -0.19 -2.52 -10.79
N PRO A 26 0.87 -2.72 -11.60
CA PRO A 26 2.22 -2.94 -11.06
C PRO A 26 2.75 -1.67 -10.38
N ALA A 27 3.65 -1.86 -9.42
CA ALA A 27 4.44 -0.78 -8.82
C ALA A 27 5.88 -0.83 -9.33
N ILE A 28 6.56 0.33 -9.33
CA ILE A 28 7.95 0.46 -9.78
C ILE A 28 8.78 1.23 -8.74
N GLY A 29 9.95 0.72 -8.41
CA GLY A 29 10.88 1.30 -7.43
C GLY A 29 12.16 0.48 -7.32
N ASP A 30 13.22 1.08 -6.80
CA ASP A 30 14.49 0.38 -6.50
C ASP A 30 14.31 -0.38 -5.18
N ILE A 31 13.80 -1.62 -5.25
CA ILE A 31 13.39 -2.38 -4.05
C ILE A 31 14.56 -3.16 -3.43
N ASP A 32 15.61 -3.42 -4.20
CA ASP A 32 16.82 -4.13 -3.75
C ASP A 32 18.03 -3.19 -3.52
N SER A 33 17.83 -1.87 -3.65
CA SER A 33 18.84 -0.82 -3.46
C SER A 33 20.05 -0.96 -4.39
N ASN A 34 19.87 -1.54 -5.57
CA ASN A 34 20.95 -1.73 -6.55
C ASN A 34 21.14 -0.51 -7.48
N GLY A 35 20.26 0.49 -7.40
CA GLY A 35 20.28 1.72 -8.20
C GLY A 35 19.48 1.65 -9.49
N TRP A 36 18.80 0.53 -9.77
CA TRP A 36 17.91 0.33 -10.90
C TRP A 36 16.47 0.17 -10.42
N LEU A 37 15.51 0.45 -11.30
CA LEU A 37 14.10 0.27 -10.96
C LEU A 37 13.68 -1.18 -11.19
N ASP A 38 12.96 -1.71 -10.21
CA ASP A 38 12.35 -3.03 -10.22
C ASP A 38 10.82 -2.90 -10.28
N ILE A 39 10.17 -3.98 -10.68
CA ILE A 39 8.72 -4.07 -10.79
C ILE A 39 8.19 -5.03 -9.72
N VAL A 40 7.07 -4.65 -9.10
CA VAL A 40 6.31 -5.49 -8.20
C VAL A 40 4.88 -5.62 -8.71
N THR A 41 4.37 -6.84 -8.73
CA THR A 41 3.00 -7.16 -9.15
C THR A 41 2.41 -8.23 -8.25
N ALA A 42 1.09 -8.34 -8.23
CA ALA A 42 0.42 -9.45 -7.56
C ALA A 42 -0.66 -10.08 -8.44
N ASN A 43 -1.24 -11.19 -8.03
CA ASN A 43 -2.33 -11.83 -8.75
C ASN A 43 -3.48 -12.29 -7.85
N GLU A 44 -4.59 -12.66 -8.48
CA GLU A 44 -5.80 -13.11 -7.80
C GLU A 44 -5.65 -14.47 -7.10
N TYR A 45 -4.48 -15.10 -7.13
CA TYR A 45 -4.20 -16.36 -6.44
C TYR A 45 -3.35 -16.19 -5.19
N GLY A 46 -3.02 -14.94 -4.81
CA GLY A 46 -2.28 -14.65 -3.59
C GLY A 46 -0.78 -14.49 -3.77
N TRP A 47 -0.28 -14.57 -5.00
CA TRP A 47 1.15 -14.39 -5.26
C TRP A 47 1.50 -12.93 -5.43
N VAL A 48 2.57 -12.50 -4.76
CA VAL A 48 3.32 -11.28 -5.03
C VAL A 48 4.64 -11.68 -5.67
N VAL A 49 4.99 -11.03 -6.78
CA VAL A 49 6.19 -11.31 -7.55
C VAL A 49 6.94 -10.00 -7.79
N SER A 50 8.25 -10.04 -7.62
CA SER A 50 9.14 -8.95 -7.98
C SER A 50 10.11 -9.37 -9.08
N ALA A 51 10.46 -8.42 -9.94
CA ALA A 51 11.42 -8.63 -11.01
C ALA A 51 12.26 -7.38 -11.23
N THR A 52 13.55 -7.57 -11.47
CA THR A 52 14.44 -6.45 -11.77
C THR A 52 14.32 -5.99 -13.20
N GLY A 53 14.36 -4.66 -13.40
CA GLY A 53 14.46 -4.05 -14.72
C GLY A 53 15.86 -4.14 -15.33
N TYR A 54 16.86 -4.64 -14.60
CA TYR A 54 18.26 -4.63 -15.02
C TYR A 54 18.94 -6.00 -14.95
N ASP A 55 19.70 -6.33 -16.00
CA ASP A 55 20.70 -7.38 -16.00
C ASP A 55 22.06 -6.76 -16.40
N LYS A 56 23.11 -7.05 -15.62
CA LYS A 56 24.51 -6.65 -15.93
C LYS A 56 24.99 -7.13 -17.29
N ILE A 57 24.33 -8.11 -17.90
CA ILE A 57 24.66 -8.68 -19.21
C ILE A 57 23.74 -8.14 -20.32
N GLY A 58 22.77 -7.27 -19.99
CA GLY A 58 22.01 -6.48 -20.96
C GLY A 58 21.06 -7.31 -21.83
N THR A 59 20.50 -8.41 -21.31
CA THR A 59 19.61 -9.24 -22.12
C THR A 59 18.21 -9.45 -21.56
N HIS A 60 17.97 -9.55 -20.25
CA HIS A 60 16.60 -9.84 -19.76
C HIS A 60 16.38 -9.35 -18.32
N ALA A 61 15.17 -8.89 -18.00
CA ALA A 61 14.67 -8.79 -16.63
C ALA A 61 14.77 -10.17 -15.92
N ASN A 62 14.96 -10.21 -14.59
CA ASN A 62 14.96 -11.47 -13.84
C ASN A 62 14.02 -11.37 -12.65
N GLU A 63 13.32 -12.47 -12.34
CA GLU A 63 12.59 -12.58 -11.07
C GLU A 63 13.59 -12.43 -9.91
N LEU A 64 13.26 -11.55 -8.97
CA LEU A 64 14.04 -11.36 -7.74
C LEU A 64 13.53 -12.34 -6.68
N TRP A 65 12.21 -12.34 -6.45
CA TRP A 65 11.55 -13.25 -5.52
C TRP A 65 10.04 -13.35 -5.78
N GLU A 66 9.41 -14.38 -5.21
CA GLU A 66 7.96 -14.54 -5.14
C GLU A 66 7.53 -14.98 -3.73
N ILE A 67 6.32 -14.60 -3.34
CA ILE A 67 5.69 -15.03 -2.08
C ILE A 67 4.19 -15.26 -2.25
N ASP A 68 3.70 -16.35 -1.66
CA ASP A 68 2.26 -16.65 -1.56
C ASP A 68 1.73 -16.16 -0.22
N LEU A 69 0.76 -15.24 -0.26
CA LEU A 69 0.07 -14.70 0.92
C LEU A 69 -1.16 -15.53 1.31
N GLY A 70 -1.50 -16.56 0.53
CA GLY A 70 -2.46 -17.61 0.88
C GLY A 70 -3.92 -17.31 0.57
N ASP A 71 -4.24 -16.14 -0.01
CA ASP A 71 -5.60 -15.76 -0.42
C ASP A 71 -5.57 -14.69 -1.53
N GLU A 72 -6.71 -14.41 -2.16
CA GLU A 72 -6.75 -13.58 -3.37
C GLU A 72 -6.26 -12.13 -3.16
N ILE A 73 -5.54 -11.59 -4.15
CA ILE A 73 -5.05 -10.19 -4.13
C ILE A 73 -5.65 -9.40 -5.28
N PHE A 74 -6.61 -8.53 -4.95
CA PHE A 74 -7.20 -7.56 -5.87
C PHE A 74 -6.57 -6.16 -5.75
N SER A 75 -5.75 -5.92 -4.73
CA SER A 75 -5.12 -4.63 -4.49
C SER A 75 -3.86 -4.44 -5.34
N SER A 76 -3.53 -3.19 -5.65
CA SER A 76 -2.25 -2.83 -6.28
C SER A 76 -1.19 -2.59 -5.20
N PRO A 77 0.05 -3.11 -5.38
CA PRO A 77 1.15 -2.84 -4.46
C PRO A 77 1.46 -1.35 -4.37
N SER A 78 1.91 -0.91 -3.19
CA SER A 78 2.44 0.44 -2.94
C SER A 78 3.82 0.34 -2.32
N LEU A 79 4.75 1.21 -2.73
CA LEU A 79 6.13 1.20 -2.26
C LEU A 79 6.42 2.40 -1.35
N GLY A 80 7.15 2.19 -0.27
CA GLY A 80 7.63 3.27 0.59
C GLY A 80 8.58 2.77 1.67
N ASP A 81 9.46 3.65 2.12
CA ASP A 81 10.35 3.43 3.28
C ASP A 81 9.53 3.68 4.56
N LEU A 82 8.89 2.62 5.05
CA LEU A 82 7.90 2.70 6.12
C LEU A 82 8.55 2.72 7.50
N ASP A 83 9.74 2.15 7.65
CA ASP A 83 10.45 2.12 8.92
C ASP A 83 11.62 3.12 9.02
N GLY A 84 11.95 3.80 7.92
CA GLY A 84 12.95 4.86 7.84
C GLY A 84 14.38 4.33 7.74
N ASP A 85 14.58 3.07 7.34
CA ASP A 85 15.90 2.47 7.18
C ASP A 85 16.55 2.77 5.82
N GLY A 86 15.81 3.41 4.92
CA GLY A 86 16.25 3.79 3.57
C GLY A 86 15.98 2.73 2.50
N LYS A 87 15.31 1.64 2.83
CA LYS A 87 14.86 0.59 1.91
C LYS A 87 13.36 0.72 1.68
N LEU A 88 12.89 0.13 0.58
CA LEU A 88 11.47 0.16 0.25
C LEU A 88 10.77 -1.10 0.76
N GLU A 89 9.68 -0.91 1.49
CA GLU A 89 8.71 -1.95 1.75
C GLU A 89 7.62 -1.93 0.68
N ILE A 90 7.02 -3.10 0.46
CA ILE A 90 5.88 -3.31 -0.42
C ILE A 90 4.65 -3.53 0.43
N VAL A 91 3.66 -2.66 0.29
CA VAL A 91 2.38 -2.80 0.97
C VAL A 91 1.31 -3.32 0.03
N ILE A 92 0.57 -4.33 0.48
CA ILE A 92 -0.50 -4.92 -0.29
C ILE A 92 -1.65 -5.40 0.60
N GLY A 93 -2.88 -5.24 0.12
CA GLY A 93 -4.09 -5.76 0.75
C GLY A 93 -4.49 -7.12 0.18
N CYS A 94 -4.82 -8.06 1.05
CA CYS A 94 -5.23 -9.42 0.72
C CYS A 94 -6.69 -9.72 1.14
N TYR A 95 -7.33 -10.66 0.45
CA TYR A 95 -8.72 -11.05 0.72
C TYR A 95 -8.90 -11.73 2.08
N ASP A 96 -7.82 -12.24 2.68
CA ASP A 96 -7.75 -12.83 4.03
C ASP A 96 -7.97 -11.85 5.20
N ASN A 97 -8.43 -10.64 4.90
CA ASN A 97 -8.65 -9.49 5.79
C ASN A 97 -7.37 -8.78 6.26
N ARG A 98 -6.21 -9.10 5.70
CA ARG A 98 -4.94 -8.51 6.12
C ARG A 98 -4.39 -7.54 5.10
N THR A 99 -3.74 -6.51 5.63
CA THR A 99 -2.74 -5.73 4.90
C THR A 99 -1.36 -6.24 5.30
N TYR A 100 -0.53 -6.53 4.31
CA TYR A 100 0.83 -7.00 4.46
C TYR A 100 1.81 -5.89 4.07
N ALA A 101 2.91 -5.79 4.80
CA ALA A 101 4.13 -5.14 4.34
C ALA A 101 5.21 -6.19 4.17
N LEU A 102 5.85 -6.21 3.01
CA LEU A 102 6.93 -7.11 2.64
C LEU A 102 8.21 -6.30 2.52
N ASN A 103 9.33 -6.89 2.91
CA ASN A 103 10.64 -6.32 2.61
C ASN A 103 10.85 -6.34 1.09
N GLY A 104 11.26 -5.21 0.50
CA GLY A 104 11.52 -5.11 -0.93
C GLY A 104 12.69 -5.97 -1.40
N GLU A 105 13.75 -6.09 -0.60
CA GLU A 105 14.99 -6.77 -0.99
C GLU A 105 14.81 -8.28 -1.18
N ASP A 106 14.05 -8.94 -0.32
CA ASP A 106 13.99 -10.40 -0.24
C ASP A 106 12.58 -11.00 -0.30
N GLY A 107 11.52 -10.21 -0.06
CA GLY A 107 10.13 -10.65 -0.17
C GLY A 107 9.42 -11.17 1.10
N PRO A 108 10.08 -11.58 2.22
CA PRO A 108 9.39 -11.90 3.45
C PRO A 108 8.47 -10.82 3.98
N VAL A 109 7.44 -11.26 4.69
CA VAL A 109 6.52 -10.39 5.44
C VAL A 109 7.28 -9.70 6.58
N ALA A 110 7.48 -8.39 6.46
CA ALA A 110 7.99 -7.54 7.51
C ALA A 110 6.97 -7.45 8.66
N TRP A 111 5.72 -7.19 8.30
CA TRP A 111 4.59 -7.18 9.23
C TRP A 111 3.24 -7.33 8.51
N ASN A 112 2.19 -7.62 9.27
CA ASN A 112 0.82 -7.55 8.77
C ASN A 112 -0.12 -6.95 9.82
N TYR A 113 -1.28 -6.48 9.35
CA TYR A 113 -2.36 -5.98 10.17
C TYR A 113 -3.68 -6.60 9.73
N THR A 114 -4.41 -7.22 10.67
CA THR A 114 -5.72 -7.83 10.40
C THR A 114 -6.82 -6.80 10.65
N THR A 115 -7.59 -6.51 9.62
CA THR A 115 -8.82 -5.69 9.70
C THR A 115 -10.04 -6.57 9.96
N GLY A 116 -11.24 -5.97 10.05
CA GLY A 116 -12.48 -6.71 10.28
C GLY A 116 -13.13 -7.31 9.02
N GLY A 117 -12.55 -7.11 7.83
CA GLY A 117 -13.12 -7.55 6.56
C GLY A 117 -12.09 -7.54 5.42
N SER A 118 -12.41 -8.10 4.26
CA SER A 118 -11.43 -8.33 3.19
C SER A 118 -10.86 -7.03 2.61
N MET A 119 -9.60 -7.08 2.13
CA MET A 119 -8.96 -5.94 1.46
C MET A 119 -9.09 -6.07 -0.06
N HIS A 120 -9.72 -5.06 -0.69
CA HIS A 120 -9.63 -4.88 -2.14
C HIS A 120 -9.04 -3.52 -2.52
N SER A 121 -9.01 -2.56 -1.59
CA SER A 121 -8.45 -1.24 -1.89
C SER A 121 -6.95 -1.34 -2.03
N SER A 122 -6.40 -0.62 -3.01
CA SER A 122 -4.95 -0.39 -3.07
C SER A 122 -4.54 0.52 -1.92
N PRO A 123 -3.49 0.19 -1.16
CA PRO A 123 -3.01 1.04 -0.07
C PRO A 123 -2.53 2.41 -0.58
N VAL A 124 -2.44 3.38 0.33
CA VAL A 124 -1.83 4.70 0.03
C VAL A 124 -0.82 5.02 1.13
N ILE A 125 0.40 5.37 0.73
CA ILE A 125 1.48 5.73 1.63
C ILE A 125 1.71 7.25 1.52
N ALA A 126 1.67 7.96 2.65
CA ALA A 126 1.92 9.40 2.69
C ALA A 126 2.22 9.86 4.12
N ASP A 127 3.02 10.92 4.24
CA ASP A 127 3.14 11.71 5.48
C ASP A 127 1.89 12.62 5.62
N LEU A 128 0.92 12.18 6.42
CA LEU A 128 -0.39 12.81 6.56
C LEU A 128 -0.38 13.94 7.59
N ASP A 129 0.51 13.89 8.58
CA ASP A 129 0.57 14.88 9.66
C ASP A 129 1.73 15.89 9.54
N ALA A 130 2.68 15.62 8.62
CA ALA A 130 3.92 16.34 8.37
C ALA A 130 4.95 16.19 9.51
N ASP A 131 5.00 15.03 10.17
CA ASP A 131 6.05 14.69 11.15
C ASP A 131 7.32 14.12 10.51
N GLY A 132 7.29 13.87 9.21
CA GLY A 132 8.40 13.30 8.42
C GLY A 132 8.41 11.78 8.36
N LYS A 133 7.37 11.10 8.87
CA LYS A 133 7.16 9.66 8.76
C LYS A 133 6.01 9.37 7.81
N LEU A 134 6.01 8.15 7.27
CA LEU A 134 4.97 7.72 6.35
C LEU A 134 3.86 6.98 7.11
N GLU A 135 2.62 7.37 6.85
CA GLU A 135 1.44 6.63 7.24
C GLU A 135 0.87 5.83 6.09
N LEU A 136 0.17 4.77 6.45
CA LEU A 136 -0.51 3.90 5.51
C LEU A 136 -2.03 4.00 5.66
N VAL A 137 -2.72 4.31 4.57
CA VAL A 137 -4.18 4.32 4.49
C VAL A 137 -4.70 3.11 3.73
N VAL A 138 -5.60 2.34 4.33
CA VAL A 138 -6.29 1.20 3.69
C VAL A 138 -7.79 1.20 3.96
N GLY A 139 -8.57 0.77 2.97
CA GLY A 139 -10.00 0.56 3.07
C GLY A 139 -10.35 -0.91 3.23
N SER A 140 -11.36 -1.20 4.05
CA SER A 140 -11.84 -2.56 4.32
C SER A 140 -13.31 -2.74 3.98
N PHE A 141 -13.67 -3.96 3.57
CA PHE A 141 -15.06 -4.37 3.43
C PHE A 141 -15.85 -4.38 4.75
N ASP A 142 -15.18 -4.25 5.89
CA ASP A 142 -15.85 -4.01 7.19
C ASP A 142 -16.44 -2.61 7.36
N LYS A 143 -16.38 -1.78 6.30
CA LYS A 143 -16.86 -0.39 6.23
C LYS A 143 -15.97 0.59 6.97
N ASN A 144 -14.72 0.26 7.27
CA ASN A 144 -13.76 1.17 7.86
C ASN A 144 -12.61 1.52 6.91
N ILE A 145 -12.03 2.68 7.18
CA ILE A 145 -10.71 3.10 6.72
C ILE A 145 -9.79 3.03 7.93
N TYR A 146 -8.62 2.47 7.71
CA TYR A 146 -7.56 2.34 8.69
C TYR A 146 -6.41 3.25 8.28
N VAL A 147 -5.84 3.97 9.25
CA VAL A 147 -4.55 4.61 9.11
C VAL A 147 -3.59 4.00 10.11
N LEU A 148 -2.52 3.42 9.56
CA LEU A 148 -1.52 2.67 10.31
C LEU A 148 -0.24 3.49 10.34
N ASN A 149 0.39 3.53 11.52
CA ASN A 149 1.74 4.07 11.70
C ASN A 149 2.71 2.89 11.72
N PRO A 150 3.41 2.61 10.61
CA PRO A 150 4.52 1.67 10.63
C PRO A 150 5.67 2.31 11.40
N SER A 151 5.92 1.89 12.65
CA SER A 151 7.20 2.16 13.32
C SER A 151 7.51 1.18 14.47
N ILE A 152 8.83 0.99 14.63
CA ILE A 152 9.73 0.05 15.35
C ILE A 152 9.28 -0.68 16.65
N SER A 153 8.09 -0.50 17.25
CA SER A 153 7.74 -1.15 18.54
C SER A 153 6.42 -1.92 18.59
N GLY A 154 5.89 -2.29 17.43
CA GLY A 154 4.65 -3.05 17.30
C GLY A 154 3.54 -2.18 16.72
N ASN A 155 2.97 -2.67 15.63
CA ASN A 155 1.99 -1.98 14.78
C ASN A 155 0.91 -1.26 15.60
N GLN A 156 0.93 0.07 15.59
CA GLN A 156 -0.14 0.86 16.22
C GLN A 156 -1.01 1.48 15.13
N ILE A 157 -2.32 1.33 15.32
CA ILE A 157 -3.31 2.11 14.58
C ILE A 157 -3.09 3.57 14.95
N ALA A 158 -2.76 4.40 13.97
CA ALA A 158 -2.70 5.86 14.14
C ALA A 158 -4.11 6.39 14.41
N TRP A 159 -5.07 5.96 13.59
CA TRP A 159 -6.50 6.17 13.78
C TRP A 159 -7.34 5.26 12.87
N GLN A 160 -8.62 5.08 13.19
CA GLN A 160 -9.60 4.33 12.41
C GLN A 160 -10.89 5.13 12.28
N ALA A 161 -11.56 5.07 11.13
CA ALA A 161 -12.84 5.73 10.91
C ALA A 161 -13.78 4.91 10.03
N LEU A 162 -15.10 4.97 10.32
CA LEU A 162 -16.13 4.43 9.44
C LEU A 162 -16.11 5.16 8.08
N SER A 163 -15.99 4.41 6.99
CA SER A 163 -15.97 4.92 5.62
C SER A 163 -17.34 5.37 5.12
N GLY A 164 -18.42 4.87 5.73
CA GLY A 164 -19.81 5.23 5.45
C GLY A 164 -20.74 4.02 5.45
N ASP A 165 -22.01 4.25 5.09
CA ASP A 165 -22.96 3.18 4.75
C ASP A 165 -23.45 3.32 3.29
N SER A 166 -24.23 2.35 2.81
CA SER A 166 -24.82 2.36 1.46
C SER A 166 -25.82 3.50 1.22
N SER A 167 -26.16 4.27 2.25
CA SER A 167 -26.98 5.48 2.18
C SER A 167 -26.15 6.77 2.26
N PHE A 168 -24.82 6.67 2.22
CA PHE A 168 -23.87 7.78 2.33
C PHE A 168 -24.02 8.58 3.63
N LYS A 169 -24.56 7.95 4.67
CA LYS A 169 -24.70 8.54 6.00
C LYS A 169 -23.65 7.94 6.93
N ARG A 170 -23.06 8.79 7.77
CA ARG A 170 -22.20 8.33 8.86
C ARG A 170 -23.08 8.00 10.06
N CYS A 171 -22.94 6.81 10.61
CA CYS A 171 -23.48 6.48 11.93
C CYS A 171 -22.30 6.04 12.80
N LYS A 172 -22.10 6.70 13.95
CA LYS A 172 -20.92 6.68 14.85
C LYS A 172 -19.74 7.57 14.45
N PHE A 173 -19.65 8.70 15.15
CA PHE A 173 -18.37 9.16 15.68
C PHE A 173 -17.92 8.11 16.70
N LEU A 174 -17.00 7.22 16.32
CA LEU A 174 -16.17 6.61 17.35
C LEU A 174 -15.25 7.75 17.80
N GLU A 175 -15.40 8.24 19.02
CA GLU A 175 -14.42 9.13 19.62
C GLU A 175 -13.09 8.40 19.58
N ILE A 176 -12.15 8.92 18.78
CA ILE A 176 -10.78 8.44 18.74
C ILE A 176 -10.21 8.77 20.12
N THR A 177 -9.99 7.76 20.96
CA THR A 177 -9.12 7.91 22.13
C THR A 177 -7.69 7.80 21.62
N PRO A 178 -6.92 8.90 21.54
CA PRO A 178 -5.51 8.81 21.20
C PRO A 178 -4.81 8.03 22.32
N ILE A 179 -4.07 7.00 21.97
CA ILE A 179 -3.15 6.39 22.92
C ILE A 179 -1.93 7.32 22.94
N THR A 180 -1.99 8.28 23.88
CA THR A 180 -1.03 9.34 24.21
C THR A 180 -1.09 10.61 23.33
N ASN A 181 -1.51 11.72 23.96
CA ASN A 181 -1.56 13.10 23.48
C ASN A 181 -2.26 13.37 22.13
N PRO A 182 -3.56 13.74 22.10
CA PRO A 182 -4.17 14.26 20.89
C PRO A 182 -3.43 15.52 20.43
N ILE A 183 -2.94 15.54 19.19
CA ILE A 183 -2.53 16.78 18.52
C ILE A 183 -3.81 17.62 18.32
N PRO A 184 -3.96 18.79 18.97
CA PRO A 184 -5.18 19.59 18.83
C PRO A 184 -5.23 20.21 17.42
N GLY A 185 -6.24 19.88 16.60
CA GLY A 185 -6.54 20.68 15.40
C GLY A 185 -7.03 20.01 14.12
N PHE A 186 -7.23 18.69 14.08
CA PHE A 186 -7.60 17.98 12.84
C PHE A 186 -9.12 17.70 12.70
N PRO A 187 -9.87 18.46 11.87
CA PRO A 187 -11.10 17.96 11.29
C PRO A 187 -10.82 17.44 9.86
N ILE A 188 -10.94 16.13 9.67
CA ILE A 188 -10.89 15.48 8.34
C ILE A 188 -12.30 15.50 7.74
N THR A 189 -12.43 15.87 6.46
CA THR A 189 -13.70 15.88 5.72
C THR A 189 -13.58 14.98 4.51
N PHE A 190 -14.40 13.93 4.44
CA PHE A 190 -14.44 12.99 3.33
C PHE A 190 -15.55 13.36 2.35
N VAL A 191 -15.26 13.31 1.04
CA VAL A 191 -16.26 13.43 -0.04
C VAL A 191 -16.17 12.17 -0.90
N ILE A 192 -17.10 11.24 -0.69
CA ILE A 192 -17.22 10.01 -1.49
C ILE A 192 -18.29 10.22 -2.57
N SER A 193 -17.96 9.90 -3.82
CA SER A 193 -18.86 10.01 -4.98
C SER A 193 -19.08 8.64 -5.65
N GLY A 194 -20.21 8.00 -5.36
CA GLY A 194 -20.73 6.84 -6.10
C GLY A 194 -20.32 5.46 -5.55
N ILE A 195 -20.38 4.43 -6.42
CA ILE A 195 -19.98 3.03 -6.13
C ILE A 195 -18.47 2.91 -5.82
N ILE A 196 -17.71 3.97 -6.11
CA ILE A 196 -16.29 4.13 -5.82
C ILE A 196 -16.15 5.05 -4.62
N ALA A 197 -15.52 4.57 -3.55
CA ALA A 197 -15.16 5.40 -2.42
C ALA A 197 -13.94 6.28 -2.76
N VAL A 198 -14.12 7.60 -2.80
CA VAL A 198 -13.02 8.56 -2.87
C VAL A 198 -12.81 9.15 -1.48
N ILE A 199 -11.61 8.99 -0.94
CA ILE A 199 -11.25 9.44 0.40
C ILE A 199 -10.32 10.64 0.22
N ILE A 200 -10.73 11.81 0.73
CA ILE A 200 -9.89 13.01 0.74
C ILE A 200 -9.48 13.26 2.19
N VAL A 201 -8.18 13.12 2.47
CA VAL A 201 -7.59 13.55 3.75
C VAL A 201 -7.04 14.95 3.55
N MET A 202 -7.55 15.94 4.30
CA MET A 202 -7.12 17.33 4.17
C MET A 202 -6.57 17.86 5.50
N LYS A 203 -5.40 18.52 5.43
CA LYS A 203 -4.87 19.33 6.54
C LYS A 203 -5.64 20.64 6.61
N LYS A 204 -6.20 20.97 7.77
CA LYS A 204 -6.79 22.29 7.99
C LYS A 204 -5.67 23.32 8.03
N LYS A 205 -5.73 24.33 7.15
CA LYS A 205 -4.81 25.47 7.18
C LYS A 205 -4.85 26.08 8.60
N PRO A 206 -3.70 26.28 9.28
CA PRO A 206 -3.70 26.88 10.60
C PRO A 206 -4.39 28.25 10.50
N LYS A 207 -5.27 28.56 11.47
CA LYS A 207 -5.83 29.90 11.57
C LYS A 207 -4.66 30.86 11.77
N LEU A 208 -4.44 31.76 10.83
CA LEU A 208 -3.58 32.91 11.06
C LEU A 208 -4.19 33.66 12.25
N LEU A 209 -3.43 33.78 13.34
CA LEU A 209 -3.77 34.69 14.42
C LEU A 209 -3.63 36.10 13.84
N ASN A 210 -4.74 36.84 13.79
CA ASN A 210 -4.77 38.26 13.46
C ASN A 210 -4.24 39.09 14.64
#